data_AF-A0A348V5B5-F1
#
_entry.id   AF-A0A348V5B5-F1
#
_cell.length_a   1.000
_cell.length_b   1.000
_cell.length_c   1.000
_cell.angle_alpha   90.00
_cell.angle_beta   90.00
_cell.angle_gamma   90.00
#
_symmetry.space_group_name_H-M   'P 1'
#
loop_
_entity.id
_entity.type
_entity.pdbx_description
1 polymer ?
#
loop_
_entity_poly.entity_id
_entity_poly.type
_entity_poly.pdbx_seq_one_letter_code
_entity_poly.pdbx_strand_id
1 'polypeptide(L)' 'AEYKSPYGLIKSSWKRENDRIIYEVIVPANSSATLYLAENAEIIPNRMKRIQGDQKGNSIIKLPSGSHILIFRDTI' A
#
# COMPACT_ATOMS: atom_id res chain seq x y z
N ALA A 1 4.02 12.10 -2.85
CA ALA A 1 4.26 12.95 -1.66
C ALA A 1 5.44 12.39 -0.88
N GLU A 2 6.28 13.26 -0.32
CA GLU A 2 7.41 12.86 0.52
C GLU A 2 7.40 13.66 1.82
N TYR A 3 7.68 12.98 2.93
CA TYR A 3 7.66 13.55 4.27
C TYR A 3 8.89 13.05 5.04
N LYS A 4 9.72 13.97 5.53
CA LYS A 4 10.85 13.64 6.40
C LYS A 4 10.37 13.58 7.84
N SER A 5 10.20 12.37 8.34
CA SER A 5 9.96 12.12 9.77
C SER A 5 11.29 12.04 10.52
N PRO A 6 11.28 12.17 11.87
CA PRO A 6 12.46 11.92 12.71
C PRO A 6 13.07 10.52 12.50
N TYR A 7 12.25 9.56 12.08
CA TYR A 7 12.64 8.16 11.84
C TYR A 7 13.20 7.91 10.43
N GLY A 8 13.13 8.88 9.52
CA GLY A 8 13.60 8.78 8.14
C GLY A 8 12.58 9.29 7.11
N LEU A 9 12.91 9.08 5.85
CA LEU A 9 12.07 9.51 4.73
C LEU A 9 10.87 8.58 4.57
N ILE A 10 9.67 9.13 4.70
CA ILE A 10 8.43 8.49 4.27
C ILE A 10 8.14 9.01 2.87
N LYS A 11 8.08 8.11 1.89
CA LYS A 11 7.71 8.45 0.51
C LYS A 11 6.52 7.62 0.10
N SER A 12 5.48 8.27 -0.41
CA SER A 12 4.35 7.61 -1.06
C SER A 12 4.21 8.16 -2.47
N SER A 13 4.28 7.27 -3.45
CA SER A 13 4.11 7.58 -4.86
C SER A 13 3.10 6.61 -5.43
N TRP A 14 2.16 7.10 -6.24
CA TRP A 14 1.23 6.22 -6.91
C TRP A 14 1.05 6.68 -8.35
N LYS A 15 0.92 5.71 -9.24
CA LYS A 15 0.71 5.93 -10.66
C LYS A 15 -0.39 4.98 -11.13
N ARG A 16 -1.40 5.51 -11.79
CA ARG A 16 -2.39 4.71 -12.50
C ARG A 16 -1.89 4.48 -13.93
N GLU A 17 -1.75 3.22 -14.31
CA GLU A 17 -1.42 2.76 -15.66
C GLU A 17 -2.53 1.84 -16.16
N ASN A 18 -3.38 2.36 -17.04
CA ASN A 18 -4.56 1.67 -17.56
C ASN A 18 -5.47 1.17 -16.42
N ASP A 19 -5.50 -0.15 -16.24
CA ASP A 19 -6.32 -0.90 -15.31
C ASP A 19 -5.58 -1.23 -14.00
N ARG A 20 -4.35 -0.71 -13.85
CA ARG A 20 -3.46 -0.99 -12.73
C ARG A 20 -3.04 0.29 -12.01
N ILE A 21 -2.90 0.20 -10.70
CA ILE A 21 -2.36 1.25 -9.85
C ILE A 21 -1.07 0.73 -9.25
N ILE A 22 0.05 1.35 -9.60
CA ILE A 22 1.37 1.07 -9.05
C ILE A 22 1.58 2.03 -7.89
N TYR A 23 1.69 1.51 -6.68
CA TYR A 23 1.86 2.25 -5.44
C TYR A 23 3.21 1.91 -4.81
N GLU A 24 4.11 2.88 -4.78
CA GLU A 24 5.44 2.78 -4.19
C GLU A 24 5.44 3.49 -2.85
N VAL A 25 5.82 2.77 -1.80
CA VAL A 25 5.90 3.32 -0.46
C VAL A 25 7.20 2.93 0.22
N ILE A 26 7.85 3.94 0.80
CA ILE A 26 9.07 3.78 1.60
C ILE A 26 8.69 4.02 3.04
N VAL A 27 8.79 2.97 3.85
CA VAL A 27 8.54 3.01 5.29
C VAL A 27 9.91 3.04 5.99
N PRO A 28 10.21 4.07 6.79
CA PRO A 28 11.50 4.21 7.46
C PRO A 28 11.76 3.06 8.47
N ALA A 29 13.02 2.91 8.86
CA ALA A 29 13.42 1.95 9.90
C ALA A 29 12.67 2.24 11.22
N ASN A 30 12.34 1.17 11.97
CA ASN A 30 11.53 1.23 13.20
C ASN A 30 10.11 1.78 13.02
N SER A 31 9.59 1.81 11.79
CA SER A 31 8.22 2.25 11.50
C SER A 31 7.42 1.17 10.75
N SER A 32 6.10 1.31 10.75
CA SER A 32 5.17 0.45 10.02
C SER A 32 4.12 1.33 9.35
N ALA A 33 3.63 0.93 8.18
CA ALA A 33 2.52 1.60 7.51
C ALA A 33 1.32 0.67 7.41
N THR A 34 0.13 1.24 7.54
CA THR A 34 -1.15 0.54 7.31
C THR A 34 -1.77 1.12 6.05
N LEU A 35 -1.94 0.28 5.04
CA LEU A 35 -2.57 0.64 3.78
C LEU A 35 -4.02 0.14 3.78
N TYR A 36 -4.93 1.05 3.47
CA TYR A 36 -6.35 0.78 3.30
C TYR A 36 -6.68 0.82 1.82
N LEU A 37 -7.23 -0.27 1.29
CA LEU A 37 -7.65 -0.41 -0.10
C LEU A 37 -9.15 -0.71 -0.14
N ALA A 38 -9.81 -0.36 -1.24
CA ALA A 38 -11.20 -0.76 -1.46
C ALA A 38 -11.32 -2.29 -1.56
N GLU A 39 -12.52 -2.83 -1.33
CA GLU A 39 -12.78 -4.28 -1.43
C GLU A 39 -12.44 -4.85 -2.82
N ASN A 40 -12.70 -4.05 -3.87
CA ASN A 40 -12.54 -4.41 -5.28
C ASN A 40 -11.11 -4.24 -5.81
N ALA A 41 -10.17 -3.81 -4.96
CA ALA A 41 -8.77 -3.65 -5.35
C ALA A 41 -8.04 -4.99 -5.27
N GLU A 42 -7.71 -5.57 -6.43
CA GLU A 42 -6.98 -6.84 -6.52
C GLU A 42 -5.47 -6.59 -6.47
N ILE A 43 -4.75 -7.22 -5.53
CA ILE A 43 -3.29 -7.04 -5.37
C ILE A 43 -2.55 -8.02 -6.29
N ILE A 44 -1.60 -7.52 -7.08
CA ILE A 44 -0.79 -8.30 -8.02
C ILE A 44 0.69 -8.16 -7.66
N PRO A 45 1.42 -9.27 -7.46
CA PRO A 45 0.93 -10.64 -7.31
C PRO A 45 0.22 -10.82 -5.95
N ASN A 46 -0.77 -11.71 -5.89
CA ASN A 46 -1.57 -12.02 -4.69
C ASN A 46 -0.77 -12.77 -3.58
N ARG A 47 0.49 -12.41 -3.37
CA ARG A 47 1.36 -12.96 -2.31
C ARG A 47 1.24 -12.19 -1.00
N MET A 48 0.64 -11.01 -1.00
CA MET A 48 0.43 -10.25 0.22
C MET A 48 -0.81 -10.76 0.96
N LYS A 49 -0.58 -11.26 2.18
CA LYS A 49 -1.64 -11.62 3.11
C LYS A 49 -2.46 -10.38 3.46
N ARG A 50 -3.70 -10.31 2.96
CA ARG A 50 -4.72 -9.39 3.49
C ARG A 50 -4.91 -9.72 4.97
N ILE A 51 -4.77 -8.71 5.84
CA ILE A 51 -4.76 -8.94 7.29
C ILE A 51 -6.18 -8.89 7.86
N GLN A 52 -7.04 -8.06 7.30
CA GLN A 52 -8.47 -8.01 7.63
C GLN A 52 -9.23 -7.17 6.59
N GLY A 53 -10.48 -7.54 6.33
CA GLY A 53 -11.47 -6.62 5.78
C GLY A 53 -12.00 -5.76 6.92
N ASP A 54 -11.96 -4.44 6.79
CA ASP A 54 -12.65 -3.53 7.72
C ASP A 54 -14.16 -3.76 7.68
N GLN A 55 -14.89 -3.35 8.73
CA GLN A 55 -16.37 -3.42 8.74
C GLN A 55 -17.03 -2.63 7.59
N LYS A 56 -16.28 -1.76 6.90
CA LYS A 56 -16.67 -1.07 5.66
C LYS A 56 -16.33 -1.80 4.35
N GLY A 57 -15.81 -3.03 4.40
CA GLY A 57 -15.38 -3.79 3.22
C GLY A 57 -13.97 -3.46 2.72
N ASN A 58 -13.24 -2.57 3.38
CA ASN A 58 -11.91 -2.18 2.92
C ASN A 58 -10.85 -3.24 3.24
N SER A 59 -9.97 -3.57 2.30
CA SER A 59 -8.83 -4.43 2.52
C SER A 59 -7.72 -3.69 3.27
N ILE A 60 -7.30 -4.22 4.42
CA ILE A 60 -6.19 -3.66 5.20
C ILE A 60 -4.92 -4.50 5.01
N ILE A 61 -3.83 -3.83 4.64
CA ILE A 61 -2.49 -4.41 4.50
C ILE A 61 -1.53 -3.69 5.44
N LYS A 62 -0.79 -4.45 6.25
CA LYS A 62 0.29 -3.89 7.07
C LYS A 62 1.62 -4.07 6.35
N LEU A 63 2.35 -2.97 6.19
CA LEU A 63 3.64 -2.91 5.53
C LEU A 63 4.73 -2.69 6.60
N PRO A 64 5.71 -3.59 6.72
CA PRO A 64 6.84 -3.39 7.63
C PRO A 64 7.77 -2.28 7.12
N SER A 65 8.74 -1.88 7.94
CA SER A 65 9.83 -0.99 7.49
C SER A 65 10.52 -1.55 6.25
N GLY A 66 10.77 -0.69 5.27
CA GLY A 66 11.35 -1.08 3.98
C GLY A 66 10.70 -0.37 2.80
N SER A 67 11.19 -0.68 1.61
CA SER A 67 10.60 -0.20 0.36
C SER A 67 9.64 -1.25 -0.19
N HIS A 68 8.39 -0.87 -0.39
CA HIS A 68 7.33 -1.75 -0.89
C HIS A 68 6.77 -1.18 -2.19
N ILE A 69 6.64 -2.05 -3.18
CA ILE A 69 5.95 -1.74 -4.43
C ILE A 69 4.73 -2.63 -4.48
N LEU A 70 3.57 -2.01 -4.57
CA LEU A 70 2.28 -2.66 -4.59
C LEU A 70 1.63 -2.36 -5.92
N ILE A 71 1.08 -3.38 -6.56
CA ILE A 71 0.32 -3.19 -7.78
C ILE A 71 -1.09 -3.64 -7.48
N PHE A 72 -2.06 -2.76 -7.71
CA PHE A 72 -3.47 -3.05 -7.55
C PHE A 72 -4.16 -3.00 -8.90
N ARG A 73 -5.20 -3.80 -9.09
CA ARG A 73 -6.11 -3.70 -10.21
C ARG A 73 -7.39 -3.02 -9.75
N ASP A 74 -7.78 -1.97 -10.46
CA ASP A 74 -8.99 -1.21 -10.16
C ASP A 74 -10.14 -1.82 -10.94
N THR A 75 -10.95 -2.66 -10.29
CA THR A 75 -12.15 -3.23 -10.91
C THR A 75 -13.28 -2.22 -10.73
N ILE A 76 -13.55 -1.43 -11.78
CA ILE A 76 -14.69 -0.48 -11.87
C ILE A 76 -16.01 -1.25 -11.92
#